data_AF-A0AAP0R1W7-F1
#
_entry.id   AF-A0AAP0R1W7-F1
#
_cell.length_a   1.000
_cell.length_b   1.000
_cell.length_c   1.000
_cell.angle_alpha   90.00
_cell.angle_beta   90.00
_cell.angle_gamma   90.00
#
_symmetry.space_group_name_H-M   'P 1'
#
loop_
_entity.id
_entity.type
_entity.pdbx_description
1 polymer ?
#
loop_
_entity_poly.entity_id
_entity_poly.type
_entity_poly.pdbx_seq_one_letter_code
_entity_poly.pdbx_strand_id
1 'polypeptide(L)'
;MAATSSSQLKNICVLSGFRYGNYKEFVQAAIDLGRAIVERKLYLVYGGGGRGLSKLVFEAAFVRGSQVLGIIPKALKPLGCLPNPPTREELVVSCMQERIS
;
A
#
# COMPACT_ATOMS: atom_id res chain seq x y z
N MET A 1 12.68 14.74 -34.24
CA MET A 1 12.15 13.55 -33.54
C MET A 1 11.58 14.02 -32.21
N ALA A 2 10.25 14.06 -32.08
CA ALA A 2 9.60 14.50 -30.85
C ALA A 2 9.87 13.47 -29.75
N ALA A 3 10.52 13.90 -28.67
CA ALA A 3 10.72 13.07 -27.49
C ALA A 3 9.34 12.70 -26.92
N THR A 4 9.02 11.41 -26.89
CA THR A 4 7.86 10.90 -26.20
C THR A 4 8.00 11.27 -24.73
N SER A 5 7.22 12.25 -24.26
CA SER A 5 7.15 12.61 -22.85
C SER A 5 6.55 11.43 -22.09
N SER A 6 7.40 10.50 -21.67
CA SER A 6 7.00 9.33 -20.92
C SER A 6 6.75 9.79 -19.49
N SER A 7 5.48 9.94 -19.13
CA SER A 7 5.05 10.23 -17.75
C SER A 7 5.56 9.09 -16.85
N GLN A 8 6.71 9.33 -16.22
CA GLN A 8 7.32 8.40 -15.27
C GLN A 8 6.31 8.12 -14.16
N LEU A 9 5.87 6.87 -14.04
CA LEU A 9 5.04 6.42 -12.92
C LEU A 9 5.84 6.65 -11.63
N LYS A 10 5.25 7.38 -10.69
CA LYS A 10 5.85 7.63 -9.37
C LYS A 10 5.17 6.84 -8.27
N ASN A 11 3.85 6.73 -8.33
CA ASN A 11 3.03 6.16 -7.27
C ASN A 11 2.22 4.98 -7.79
N ILE A 12 2.05 3.95 -6.96
CA ILE A 12 1.14 2.82 -7.20
C ILE A 12 0.16 2.74 -6.04
N CYS A 13 -1.13 2.77 -6.35
CA CYS A 13 -2.18 2.47 -5.38
C CYS A 13 -2.52 0.98 -5.41
N VAL A 14 -2.41 0.31 -4.27
CA VAL A 14 -2.74 -1.12 -4.13
C VAL A 14 -4.03 -1.28 -3.34
N LEU A 15 -5.07 -1.76 -4.04
CA LEU A 15 -6.29 -2.24 -3.43
C LEU A 15 -6.17 -3.75 -3.17
N SER A 16 -6.28 -4.15 -1.91
CA SER A 16 -6.16 -5.55 -1.51
C SER A 16 -7.11 -5.89 -0.36
N GLY A 17 -7.38 -7.19 -0.19
CA GLY A 17 -8.28 -7.69 0.84
C GLY A 17 -7.68 -7.64 2.25
N PHE A 18 -8.54 -7.40 3.24
CA PHE A 18 -8.20 -7.39 4.68
C PHE A 18 -7.99 -8.80 5.29
N ARG A 19 -8.17 -9.85 4.48
CA ARG A 19 -7.92 -11.26 4.81
C ARG A 19 -6.81 -11.78 3.91
N TYR A 20 -6.04 -12.75 4.40
CA TYR A 20 -4.99 -13.41 3.60
C TYR A 20 -5.55 -14.27 2.46
N GLY A 21 -6.84 -14.64 2.54
CA GLY A 21 -7.43 -15.63 1.66
C GLY A 21 -7.09 -17.06 2.10
N ASN A 22 -7.51 -18.04 1.31
CA ASN A 22 -7.26 -19.46 1.57
C ASN A 22 -6.11 -20.03 0.71
N TYR A 23 -5.64 -19.24 -0.27
CA TYR A 23 -4.68 -19.65 -1.27
C TYR A 23 -3.33 -18.97 -1.00
N LYS A 24 -2.27 -19.77 -0.86
CA LYS A 24 -0.91 -19.30 -0.54
C LYS A 24 -0.31 -18.48 -1.68
N GLU A 25 -0.80 -18.67 -2.89
CA GLU A 25 -0.42 -17.97 -4.11
C GLU A 25 -0.66 -16.46 -3.97
N PHE A 26 -1.74 -16.03 -3.32
CA PHE A 26 -2.01 -14.61 -3.08
C PHE A 26 -1.05 -13.98 -2.07
N VAL A 27 -0.61 -14.75 -1.07
CA VAL A 27 0.39 -14.31 -0.10
C VAL A 27 1.72 -14.06 -0.82
N GLN A 28 2.16 -15.00 -1.64
CA GLN A 28 3.41 -14.86 -2.39
C GLN A 28 3.34 -13.70 -3.39
N ALA A 29 2.24 -13.61 -4.15
CA ALA A 29 2.03 -12.51 -5.09
C ALA A 29 2.03 -11.13 -4.42
N ALA A 30 1.47 -11.00 -3.20
CA ALA A 30 1.49 -9.75 -2.44
C ALA A 30 2.91 -9.34 -2.04
N ILE A 31 3.74 -10.31 -1.63
CA ILE A 31 5.15 -10.08 -1.28
C ILE A 31 5.94 -9.67 -2.52
N ASP A 32 5.76 -10.40 -3.63
CA ASP A 32 6.46 -10.12 -4.88
C ASP A 32 6.09 -8.77 -5.46
N LEU A 33 4.82 -8.37 -5.35
CA LEU A 33 4.36 -7.03 -5.70
C LEU A 33 5.09 -5.95 -4.89
N GLY A 34 5.17 -6.09 -3.56
CA GLY A 34 5.87 -5.12 -2.71
C GLY A 34 7.36 -4.98 -3.06
N ARG A 35 8.02 -6.09 -3.41
CA ARG A 35 9.41 -6.08 -3.90
C ARG A 35 9.53 -5.35 -5.24
N ALA A 36 8.63 -5.64 -6.16
CA ALA A 36 8.66 -5.04 -7.49
C ALA A 36 8.37 -3.52 -7.48
N ILE A 37 7.67 -3.03 -6.47
CA ILE A 37 7.42 -1.59 -6.24
C ILE A 37 8.71 -0.88 -5.81
N VAL A 38 9.43 -1.44 -4.81
CA VAL A 38 10.66 -0.83 -4.31
C VAL A 38 11.81 -0.91 -5.33
N GLU A 39 11.92 -2.01 -6.08
CA GLU A 39 12.94 -2.17 -7.13
C GLU A 39 12.80 -1.11 -8.22
N ARG A 40 11.56 -0.70 -8.50
CA ARG A 40 11.24 0.37 -9.45
C ARG A 40 11.27 1.77 -8.83
N LYS A 41 11.64 1.89 -7.55
CA LYS A 41 11.65 3.15 -6.78
C LYS A 41 10.30 3.87 -6.79
N LEU A 42 9.22 3.10 -6.73
CA LEU A 42 7.87 3.62 -6.71
C LEU A 42 7.39 3.84 -5.27
N TYR A 43 6.52 4.82 -5.10
CA TYR A 43 5.80 5.10 -3.87
C TYR A 43 4.57 4.21 -3.77
N LEU A 44 4.40 3.54 -2.62
CA LEU A 44 3.23 2.71 -2.36
C LEU A 44 2.13 3.54 -1.69
N VAL A 45 0.94 3.57 -2.29
CA VAL A 45 -0.28 4.04 -1.64
C VAL A 45 -1.17 2.83 -1.37
N TYR A 46 -1.70 2.69 -0.16
CA TYR A 46 -2.55 1.55 0.19
C TYR A 46 -3.61 1.90 1.23
N GLY A 47 -4.54 0.98 1.49
CA GLY A 47 -5.69 1.21 2.37
C GLY A 47 -5.40 1.29 3.88
N GLY A 48 -4.14 1.38 4.29
CA GLY A 48 -3.72 1.59 5.69
C GLY A 48 -3.96 0.43 6.67
N GLY A 49 -4.43 -0.72 6.17
CA GLY A 49 -4.77 -1.90 6.96
C GLY A 49 -3.56 -2.65 7.52
N GLY A 50 -3.65 -3.10 8.76
CA GLY A 50 -2.59 -3.80 9.50
C GLY A 50 -2.71 -5.31 9.58
N ARG A 51 -3.45 -5.90 8.65
CA ARG A 51 -3.58 -7.36 8.51
C ARG A 51 -3.95 -7.73 7.07
N GLY A 52 -3.81 -9.03 6.77
CA GLY A 52 -4.16 -9.57 5.45
C GLY A 52 -3.12 -9.26 4.38
N LEU A 53 -3.54 -9.31 3.12
CA LEU A 53 -2.66 -9.08 1.97
C LEU A 53 -2.12 -7.64 1.96
N SER A 54 -2.91 -6.66 2.41
CA SER A 54 -2.50 -5.26 2.49
C SER A 54 -1.26 -5.06 3.37
N LYS A 55 -1.19 -5.79 4.49
CA LYS A 55 -0.02 -5.77 5.39
C LYS A 55 1.21 -6.35 4.71
N LEU A 56 1.06 -7.45 3.98
CA LEU A 56 2.19 -8.12 3.33
C LEU A 56 2.83 -7.24 2.24
N VAL A 57 2.01 -6.57 1.42
CA VAL A 57 2.51 -5.62 0.41
C VAL A 57 3.25 -4.46 1.09
N PHE A 58 2.64 -3.90 2.15
CA PHE A 58 3.23 -2.84 2.96
C PHE A 58 4.60 -3.27 3.51
N GLU A 59 4.68 -4.40 4.22
CA GLU A 59 5.92 -4.86 4.85
C GLU A 59 7.01 -5.13 3.79
N ALA A 60 6.66 -5.77 2.68
CA ALA A 60 7.61 -6.08 1.62
C ALA A 60 8.19 -4.82 0.95
N ALA A 61 7.39 -3.76 0.78
CA ALA A 61 7.85 -2.48 0.23
C ALA A 61 8.60 -1.64 1.28
N PHE A 62 8.05 -1.52 2.49
CA PHE A 62 8.54 -0.65 3.56
C PHE A 62 9.90 -1.10 4.11
N VAL A 63 10.08 -2.41 4.39
CA VAL A 63 11.35 -2.95 4.91
C VAL A 63 12.52 -2.69 3.96
N ARG A 64 12.23 -2.55 2.66
CA ARG A 64 13.23 -2.31 1.62
C ARG A 64 13.45 -0.82 1.32
N GLY A 65 12.82 0.08 2.06
CA GLY A 65 13.03 1.53 1.97
C GLY A 65 12.15 2.25 0.96
N SER A 66 11.08 1.62 0.45
CA SER A 66 10.06 2.37 -0.30
C SER A 66 9.29 3.27 0.65
N GLN A 67 8.98 4.49 0.21
CA GLN A 67 8.07 5.40 0.90
C GLN A 67 6.63 4.90 0.72
N VAL A 68 5.88 4.86 1.83
CA VAL A 68 4.54 4.28 1.87
C VAL A 68 3.54 5.21 2.55
N LEU A 69 2.41 5.44 1.86
CA LEU A 69 1.26 6.19 2.36
C LEU A 69 0.07 5.25 2.60
N GLY A 70 -0.42 5.21 3.83
CA GLY A 70 -1.66 4.51 4.18
C GLY A 70 -2.84 5.47 4.29
N ILE A 71 -3.93 5.23 3.55
CA ILE A 71 -5.16 6.03 3.63
C ILE A 71 -6.24 5.22 4.34
N ILE A 72 -6.68 5.67 5.52
CA ILE A 72 -7.64 4.96 6.36
C ILE A 72 -8.80 5.88 6.81
N PRO A 73 -10.06 5.45 6.68
CA PRO A 73 -11.17 6.22 7.23
C PRO A 73 -11.16 6.21 8.76
N LYS A 74 -11.61 7.31 9.38
CA LYS A 74 -11.74 7.43 10.84
C LYS A 74 -12.46 6.24 11.48
N ALA A 75 -13.54 5.77 10.86
CA ALA A 75 -14.33 4.64 11.34
C ALA A 75 -13.57 3.29 11.37
N LEU A 76 -12.56 3.11 10.51
CA LEU A 76 -11.81 1.86 10.40
C LEU A 76 -10.48 1.87 11.16
N LYS A 77 -10.04 3.05 11.63
CA LYS A 77 -8.78 3.21 12.38
C LYS A 77 -8.68 2.27 13.60
N PRO A 78 -9.72 2.09 14.44
CA PRO A 78 -9.63 1.19 15.59
C PRO A 78 -9.50 -0.30 15.22
N LEU A 79 -9.95 -0.67 14.02
CA LEU A 79 -10.09 -2.07 13.59
C LEU A 79 -8.88 -2.58 12.80
N GLY A 80 -8.05 -1.68 12.29
CA GLY A 80 -7.14 -2.01 11.20
C GLY A 80 -5.83 -1.24 11.16
N CYS A 81 -5.42 -0.51 12.20
CA CYS A 81 -4.13 0.17 12.18
C CYS A 81 -2.96 -0.80 12.46
N LEU A 82 -1.86 -0.66 11.71
CA LEU A 82 -0.56 -1.13 12.17
C LEU A 82 -0.10 -0.23 13.33
N PRO A 83 0.65 -0.77 14.32
CA PRO A 83 1.33 0.08 15.31
C PRO A 83 2.24 1.07 14.58
N ASN A 84 2.15 2.36 14.94
CA ASN A 84 2.86 3.46 14.28
C ASN A 84 4.37 3.19 14.17
N PRO A 85 4.91 2.82 12.99
CA PRO A 85 6.35 2.87 12.77
C PRO A 85 6.74 4.33 12.54
N PRO A 86 7.94 4.78 12.95
CA PRO A 86 8.34 6.19 12.87
C PRO A 86 8.43 6.76 11.44
N THR A 87 8.31 5.94 10.39
CA THR A 87 8.62 6.31 9.00
C THR A 87 7.46 6.13 8.01
N ARG A 88 6.24 5.83 8.51
CA ARG A 88 5.05 5.66 7.68
C ARG A 88 4.20 6.93 7.67
N GLU A 89 3.79 7.36 6.48
CA GLU A 89 2.76 8.40 6.36
C GLU A 89 1.36 7.76 6.43
N GLU A 90 0.48 8.35 7.23
CA GLU A 90 -0.92 7.92 7.35
C GLU A 90 -1.85 9.12 7.13
N LEU A 91 -2.71 9.01 6.12
CA LEU A 91 -3.77 9.97 5.85
C LEU A 91 -5.10 9.43 6.39
N VAL A 92 -5.68 10.15 7.35
CA VAL A 92 -6.97 9.79 7.94
C VAL A 92 -8.08 10.58 7.29
N VAL A 93 -8.98 9.90 6.58
CA VAL A 93 -10.11 10.51 5.86
C VAL A 93 -11.42 10.35 6.62
N SER A 94 -12.44 11.16 6.31
CA SER A 94 -13.72 11.16 7.00
C SER A 94 -14.56 9.90 6.71
N CYS A 95 -14.55 9.40 5.47
CA CYS A 95 -15.38 8.26 5.05
C CYS A 95 -14.70 7.42 3.94
N MET A 96 -15.33 6.29 3.58
CA MET A 96 -14.84 5.41 2.51
C MET A 96 -14.88 6.06 1.12
N GLN A 97 -15.82 6.97 0.88
CA GLN A 97 -15.94 7.68 -0.40
C GLN A 97 -14.71 8.57 -0.62
N GLU A 98 -14.38 9.41 0.36
CA GLU A 98 -13.18 10.27 0.35
C GLU A 98 -11.87 9.47 0.26
N ARG A 99 -11.88 8.20 0.68
CA ARG A 99 -10.70 7.32 0.56
C ARG A 99 -10.38 6.92 -0.87
N ILE A 100 -11.39 6.84 -1.74
CA ILE A 100 -11.27 6.28 -3.10
C ILE A 100 -11.28 7.38 -4.18
N SER A 101 -11.98 8.50 -3.90
CA SER A 101 -11.99 9.70 -4.73
C SER A 101 -10.60 10.35 -4.82
#